data_AF-A0AA96QGC7-F1
#
_entry.id   AF-A0AA96QGC7-F1
#
_cell.length_a   1.000
_cell.length_b   1.000
_cell.length_c   1.000
_cell.angle_alpha   90.00
_cell.angle_beta   90.00
_cell.angle_gamma   90.00
#
_symmetry.space_group_name_H-M   'P 1'
#
loop_
_entity.id
_entity.type
_entity.pdbx_description
1 polymer ?
#
loop_
_entity_poly.entity_id
_entity_poly.type
_entity_poly.pdbx_seq_one_letter_code
_entity_poly.pdbx_strand_id
1 'polypeptide(L)'
;MSLSDHPSGSGRPTGGPAHRRTVPSDERFRTWRLAGLGVLAAVTLGVVGWLVLDGAEPSPQAPPVVAARPTEVVGLPPLPAHARAPEEQLRATIAGLEALVAQDAGAVGPGAGEVLDSLRRVELLSGGGQRSAAVVAHDAAAAAVEEGVVVEPVGRRVQEVLAAVVRPQRLIDLVWTVDVDPAAVGPAGPDLLDDFLALDHDVPADRTADRAAALLAEVRAAADRGELRRVFADAAVPTLEQLTDPAPHRALEDLRAAAEADPAAVGPASGEVLASLRAITELPVYPQGEEVAALLDLVRQDGRVTPEFRAAAVPVLVPLYR
;
A
#
# COMPACT_ATOMS: atom_id res chain seq x y z
N MET A 1 -49.22 53.72 26.29
CA MET A 1 -48.97 54.86 25.40
C MET A 1 -48.22 54.34 24.19
N SER A 2 -48.87 54.35 23.03
CA SER A 2 -48.30 54.01 21.73
C SER A 2 -47.28 55.04 21.28
N LEU A 3 -46.29 54.62 20.49
CA LEU A 3 -46.14 55.02 19.09
C LEU A 3 -45.15 54.08 18.38
N SER A 4 -45.60 53.57 17.25
CA SER A 4 -44.90 52.76 16.26
C SER A 4 -43.79 53.57 15.55
N ASP A 5 -42.78 52.90 14.99
CA ASP A 5 -42.42 53.05 13.57
C ASP A 5 -41.32 52.05 13.15
N HIS A 6 -41.63 51.28 12.12
CA HIS A 6 -40.66 50.67 11.21
C HIS A 6 -40.85 51.31 9.84
N PRO A 7 -39.76 51.47 9.08
CA PRO A 7 -39.83 50.96 7.71
C PRO A 7 -38.57 50.20 7.28
N SER A 8 -38.79 49.14 6.51
CA SER A 8 -37.81 48.45 5.67
C SER A 8 -37.42 49.29 4.46
N GLY A 9 -36.17 49.20 3.98
CA GLY A 9 -35.77 49.79 2.70
C GLY A 9 -34.27 49.71 2.35
N SER A 10 -33.90 48.64 1.63
CA SER A 10 -32.87 48.49 0.58
C SER A 10 -31.71 49.50 0.40
N GLY A 11 -30.48 48.97 0.38
CA GLY A 11 -29.32 49.59 -0.27
C GLY A 11 -27.98 48.82 -0.12
N ARG A 12 -27.66 47.95 -1.09
CA ARG A 12 -26.25 47.64 -1.52
C ARG A 12 -25.86 48.70 -2.57
N PRO A 13 -24.58 48.88 -3.01
CA PRO A 13 -23.37 48.04 -2.94
C PRO A 13 -22.13 48.82 -2.39
N THR A 14 -20.92 48.31 -2.16
CA THR A 14 -19.85 47.82 -3.08
C THR A 14 -18.66 47.35 -2.20
N GLY A 15 -18.04 46.19 -2.46
CA GLY A 15 -16.67 46.17 -3.00
C GLY A 15 -15.70 45.41 -2.06
N GLY A 16 -15.14 44.28 -2.52
CA GLY A 16 -14.18 43.42 -1.80
C GLY A 16 -12.76 44.02 -1.66
N PRO A 17 -11.67 43.23 -1.43
CA PRO A 17 -11.49 41.82 -1.79
C PRO A 17 -10.88 40.89 -0.71
N ALA A 18 -11.01 39.59 -1.01
CA ALA A 18 -10.18 38.44 -0.66
C ALA A 18 -9.01 38.60 0.34
N HIS A 19 -9.12 37.91 1.48
CA HIS A 19 -7.95 37.40 2.19
C HIS A 19 -7.83 35.88 1.98
N ARG A 20 -7.10 35.51 0.91
CA ARG A 20 -6.34 34.26 0.86
C ARG A 20 -5.40 34.25 2.07
N ARG A 21 -5.59 33.30 2.98
CA ARG A 21 -4.52 32.91 3.90
C ARG A 21 -3.51 32.10 3.10
N THR A 22 -2.33 32.68 2.95
CA THR A 22 -1.12 32.03 2.46
C THR A 22 -0.62 31.07 3.53
N VAL A 23 -0.58 29.78 3.20
CA VAL A 23 0.16 28.74 3.90
C VAL A 23 1.64 28.89 3.54
N PRO A 24 2.59 28.90 4.50
CA PRO A 24 4.01 28.86 4.18
C PRO A 24 4.59 27.47 4.50
N SER A 25 4.94 26.70 3.46
CA SER A 25 6.25 26.04 3.27
C SER A 25 6.14 24.88 2.27
N ASP A 26 6.22 25.19 0.98
CA ASP A 26 6.03 24.22 -0.10
C ASP A 26 7.15 24.29 -1.16
N GLU A 27 8.40 24.48 -0.70
CA GLU A 27 9.54 24.73 -1.60
C GLU A 27 10.63 23.64 -1.60
N ARG A 28 10.55 22.60 -0.75
CA ARG A 28 11.60 21.56 -0.72
C ARG A 28 11.30 20.30 -1.55
N PHE A 29 10.04 20.04 -1.91
CA PHE A 29 9.66 18.81 -2.65
C PHE A 29 9.48 19.00 -4.16
N ARG A 30 9.51 20.24 -4.66
CA ARG A 30 9.14 20.55 -6.05
C ARG A 30 10.28 20.42 -7.07
N THR A 31 11.53 20.30 -6.63
CA THR A 31 12.71 20.27 -7.51
C THR A 31 13.01 18.91 -8.16
N TRP A 32 12.35 17.83 -7.75
CA TRP A 32 12.60 16.48 -8.31
C TRP A 32 11.68 16.11 -9.51
N ARG A 33 10.70 16.95 -9.86
CA ARG A 33 9.65 16.61 -10.86
C ARG A 33 9.98 16.91 -12.34
N LEU A 34 11.23 17.12 -12.73
CA LEU A 34 11.56 17.51 -14.13
C LEU A 34 12.55 16.61 -14.90
N ALA A 35 12.74 15.36 -14.52
CA ALA A 35 13.54 14.43 -15.31
C ALA A 35 12.81 13.09 -15.52
N GLY A 36 11.88 13.05 -16.47
CA GLY A 36 11.22 11.78 -16.83
C GLY A 36 10.03 11.91 -17.77
N LEU A 37 10.12 12.76 -18.80
CA LEU A 37 9.10 12.87 -19.83
C LEU A 37 9.72 12.44 -21.16
N GLY A 38 9.34 11.26 -21.63
CA GLY A 38 9.77 10.78 -22.94
C GLY A 38 9.21 9.42 -23.33
N VAL A 39 8.31 9.45 -24.34
CA VAL A 39 8.23 8.49 -25.47
C VAL A 39 7.53 7.14 -25.13
N LEU A 40 6.53 6.60 -25.85
CA LEU A 40 5.91 6.91 -27.14
C LEU A 40 4.52 6.24 -27.21
N ALA A 41 3.60 6.85 -27.95
CA ALA A 41 2.38 6.22 -28.44
C ALA A 41 2.62 5.47 -29.77
N ALA A 42 1.71 4.54 -30.06
CA ALA A 42 1.28 4.02 -31.37
C ALA A 42 1.89 2.69 -31.89
N VAL A 43 0.98 1.85 -32.42
CA VAL A 43 0.97 1.08 -33.70
C VAL A 43 0.03 -0.14 -33.51
N THR A 44 -1.27 -0.06 -33.84
CA THR A 44 -1.96 -0.35 -35.13
C THR A 44 -2.04 -1.80 -35.62
N LEU A 45 -3.29 -2.23 -35.86
CA LEU A 45 -3.85 -3.06 -36.95
C LEU A 45 -3.41 -4.52 -37.12
N GLY A 46 -4.39 -5.43 -36.98
CA GLY A 46 -4.37 -6.80 -37.52
C GLY A 46 -5.51 -7.02 -38.53
N VAL A 47 -5.15 -7.20 -39.80
CA VAL A 47 -5.98 -7.78 -40.88
C VAL A 47 -5.27 -9.04 -41.38
N VAL A 48 -6.05 -9.95 -41.98
CA VAL A 48 -5.72 -11.21 -42.69
C VAL A 48 -5.75 -12.43 -41.75
N GLY A 49 -6.65 -13.42 -41.83
CA GLY A 49 -7.60 -13.84 -42.85
C GLY A 49 -7.04 -15.01 -43.67
N TRP A 50 -7.42 -16.26 -43.39
CA TRP A 50 -7.46 -17.37 -44.39
C TRP A 50 -8.41 -18.50 -43.95
N LEU A 51 -9.15 -19.01 -44.94
CA LEU A 51 -10.07 -20.15 -44.97
C LEU A 51 -9.33 -21.44 -45.33
N VAL A 52 -9.69 -22.60 -44.76
CA VAL A 52 -9.80 -23.89 -45.49
C VAL A 52 -10.94 -24.73 -44.91
N LEU A 53 -11.72 -25.30 -45.83
CA LEU A 53 -12.94 -26.10 -45.71
C LEU A 53 -12.75 -27.57 -45.28
N ASP A 54 -13.85 -28.09 -44.70
CA ASP A 54 -14.49 -29.42 -44.79
C ASP A 54 -13.71 -30.73 -44.63
N GLY A 55 -14.31 -31.64 -43.83
CA GLY A 55 -14.06 -33.08 -43.97
C GLY A 55 -14.64 -33.96 -42.86
N ALA A 56 -15.93 -34.29 -42.95
CA ALA A 56 -16.58 -35.57 -42.60
C ALA A 56 -16.43 -36.17 -41.18
N GLU A 57 -17.56 -36.24 -40.45
CA GLU A 57 -17.83 -37.36 -39.52
C GLU A 57 -18.23 -38.63 -40.32
N PRO A 58 -17.83 -39.83 -39.85
CA PRO A 58 -18.81 -40.64 -39.13
C PRO A 58 -18.25 -41.54 -37.99
N SER A 59 -19.04 -41.58 -36.91
CA SER A 59 -19.37 -42.71 -36.03
C SER A 59 -18.38 -43.28 -35.00
N PRO A 60 -18.90 -43.80 -33.86
CA PRO A 60 -18.18 -43.85 -32.60
C PRO A 60 -17.49 -45.20 -32.38
N GLN A 61 -16.17 -45.17 -32.17
CA GLN A 61 -15.44 -46.27 -31.55
C GLN A 61 -14.85 -45.76 -30.24
N ALA A 62 -15.28 -46.36 -29.13
CA ALA A 62 -14.76 -46.06 -27.81
C ALA A 62 -13.23 -46.27 -27.80
N PRO A 63 -12.43 -45.24 -27.52
CA PRO A 63 -10.99 -45.42 -27.40
C PRO A 63 -10.71 -46.25 -26.14
N PRO A 64 -9.62 -47.04 -26.12
CA PRO A 64 -9.14 -47.63 -24.89
C PRO A 64 -8.90 -46.51 -23.88
N VAL A 65 -9.28 -46.73 -22.62
CA VAL A 65 -8.95 -45.84 -21.51
C VAL A 65 -7.43 -45.84 -21.38
N VAL A 66 -6.78 -44.93 -22.11
CA VAL A 66 -5.42 -44.51 -21.85
C VAL A 66 -5.51 -43.78 -20.53
N ALA A 67 -4.98 -44.37 -19.47
CA ALA A 67 -4.75 -43.66 -18.23
C ALA A 67 -4.00 -42.37 -18.61
N ALA A 68 -4.67 -41.23 -18.48
CA ALA A 68 -4.04 -39.93 -18.64
C ALA A 68 -2.86 -39.94 -17.67
N ARG A 69 -1.64 -40.00 -18.22
CA ARG A 69 -0.47 -39.62 -17.45
C ARG A 69 -0.77 -38.21 -16.95
N PRO A 70 -0.55 -37.90 -15.66
CA PRO A 70 -0.68 -36.53 -15.22
C PRO A 70 0.19 -35.70 -16.15
N THR A 71 -0.44 -34.82 -16.95
CA THR A 71 0.27 -33.81 -17.70
C THR A 71 0.97 -33.01 -16.62
N GLU A 72 2.27 -33.22 -16.47
CA GLU A 72 3.09 -32.39 -15.61
C GLU A 72 2.87 -30.97 -16.14
N VAL A 73 2.15 -30.16 -15.37
CA VAL A 73 1.91 -28.77 -15.72
C VAL A 73 3.28 -28.13 -15.70
N VAL A 74 3.87 -27.96 -16.87
CA VAL A 74 5.15 -27.26 -17.02
C VAL A 74 4.89 -25.85 -16.52
N GLY A 75 5.49 -25.54 -15.37
CA GLY A 75 5.26 -24.31 -14.65
C GLY A 75 6.57 -23.80 -14.06
N LEU A 76 6.52 -22.61 -13.48
CA LEU A 76 7.68 -22.05 -12.80
C LEU A 76 8.18 -23.02 -11.73
N PRO A 77 9.52 -23.18 -11.60
CA PRO A 77 10.08 -23.98 -10.52
C PRO A 77 9.62 -23.41 -9.16
N PRO A 78 9.50 -24.27 -8.13
CA PRO A 78 9.18 -23.80 -6.80
C PRO A 78 10.23 -22.79 -6.34
N LEU A 79 9.81 -21.80 -5.53
CA LEU A 79 10.74 -20.81 -5.01
C LEU A 79 11.82 -21.51 -4.17
N PRO A 80 13.09 -21.09 -4.28
CA PRO A 80 14.15 -21.63 -3.45
C PRO A 80 13.84 -21.44 -1.96
N ALA A 81 14.18 -22.43 -1.12
CA ALA A 81 13.90 -22.38 0.32
C ALA A 81 14.55 -21.18 1.06
N HIS A 82 15.55 -20.55 0.44
CA HIS A 82 16.24 -19.37 0.96
C HIS A 82 15.59 -18.04 0.53
N ALA A 83 14.72 -18.03 -0.49
CA ALA A 83 14.04 -16.82 -0.97
C ALA A 83 12.84 -16.49 -0.06
N ARG A 84 13.11 -15.84 1.07
CA ARG A 84 12.10 -15.55 2.10
C ARG A 84 11.60 -14.11 2.01
N ALA A 85 12.46 -13.18 1.64
CA ALA A 85 12.09 -11.77 1.46
C ALA A 85 11.44 -11.56 0.08
N PRO A 86 10.46 -10.65 -0.07
CA PRO A 86 9.81 -10.37 -1.35
C PRO A 86 10.79 -10.11 -2.51
N GLU A 87 11.90 -9.43 -2.25
CA GLU A 87 12.92 -9.10 -3.26
C GLU A 87 13.74 -10.32 -3.69
N GLU A 88 13.94 -11.29 -2.80
CA GLU A 88 14.56 -12.57 -3.13
C GLU A 88 13.61 -13.43 -3.96
N GLN A 89 12.31 -13.41 -3.61
CA GLN A 89 11.27 -14.12 -4.35
C GLN A 89 11.10 -13.54 -5.76
N LEU A 90 11.13 -12.20 -5.89
CA LEU A 90 11.11 -11.51 -7.18
C LEU A 90 12.28 -11.95 -8.06
N ARG A 91 13.52 -11.88 -7.54
CA ARG A 91 14.73 -12.31 -8.27
C ARG A 91 14.69 -13.77 -8.69
N ALA A 92 14.28 -14.66 -7.79
CA ALA A 92 14.13 -16.07 -8.10
C ALA A 92 13.05 -16.32 -9.15
N THR A 93 11.96 -15.55 -9.13
CA THR A 93 10.89 -15.64 -10.13
C THR A 93 11.35 -15.16 -11.50
N ILE A 94 12.11 -14.05 -11.57
CA ILE A 94 12.71 -13.57 -12.82
C ILE A 94 13.62 -14.65 -13.41
N ALA A 95 14.58 -15.17 -12.63
CA ALA A 95 15.51 -16.20 -13.08
C ALA A 95 14.78 -17.50 -13.50
N GLY A 96 13.76 -17.90 -12.74
CA GLY A 96 12.93 -19.07 -13.07
C GLY A 96 12.14 -18.89 -14.37
N LEU A 97 11.61 -17.70 -14.61
CA LEU A 97 10.86 -17.37 -15.81
C LEU A 97 11.76 -17.28 -17.04
N GLU A 98 12.95 -16.67 -16.92
CA GLU A 98 13.97 -16.66 -17.97
C GLU A 98 14.40 -18.07 -18.37
N ALA A 99 14.67 -18.92 -17.37
CA ALA A 99 15.04 -20.31 -17.61
C ALA A 99 13.92 -21.10 -18.29
N LEU A 100 12.66 -20.86 -17.90
CA LEU A 100 11.49 -21.51 -18.48
C LEU A 100 11.28 -21.06 -19.93
N VAL A 101 11.34 -19.75 -20.22
CA VAL A 101 11.22 -19.21 -21.59
C VAL A 101 12.32 -19.75 -22.52
N ALA A 102 13.55 -19.90 -22.02
CA ALA A 102 14.66 -20.44 -22.80
C ALA A 102 14.51 -21.94 -23.11
N GLN A 103 13.80 -22.69 -22.27
CA GLN A 103 13.58 -24.13 -22.43
C GLN A 103 12.31 -24.44 -23.22
N ASP A 104 11.21 -23.77 -22.88
CA ASP A 104 9.88 -23.96 -23.45
C ASP A 104 9.07 -22.66 -23.35
N ALA A 105 9.20 -21.79 -24.36
CA ALA A 105 8.42 -20.56 -24.44
C ALA A 105 6.89 -20.83 -24.52
N GLY A 106 6.47 -21.99 -25.03
CA GLY A 106 5.07 -22.38 -25.11
C GLY A 106 4.44 -22.65 -23.75
N ALA A 107 5.24 -23.05 -22.75
CA ALA A 107 4.79 -23.27 -21.38
C ALA A 107 4.44 -21.98 -20.63
N VAL A 108 4.92 -20.83 -21.09
CA VAL A 108 4.61 -19.51 -20.50
C VAL A 108 3.55 -18.78 -21.31
N GLY A 109 3.62 -18.86 -22.63
CA GLY A 109 2.76 -18.11 -23.55
C GLY A 109 3.46 -16.89 -24.18
N PRO A 110 2.86 -16.31 -25.23
CA PRO A 110 3.47 -15.24 -26.02
C PRO A 110 3.74 -13.94 -25.23
N GLY A 111 3.04 -13.71 -24.11
CA GLY A 111 3.22 -12.54 -23.24
C GLY A 111 4.44 -12.61 -22.32
N ALA A 112 5.23 -13.68 -22.36
CA ALA A 112 6.35 -13.89 -21.43
C ALA A 112 7.37 -12.73 -21.38
N GLY A 113 7.67 -12.12 -22.52
CA GLY A 113 8.63 -11.02 -22.62
C GLY A 113 8.17 -9.77 -21.85
N GLU A 114 6.91 -9.39 -22.02
CA GLU A 114 6.34 -8.21 -21.35
C GLU A 114 6.24 -8.39 -19.83
N VAL A 115 5.93 -9.61 -19.37
CA VAL A 115 5.96 -9.95 -17.95
C VAL A 115 7.38 -9.86 -17.40
N LEU A 116 8.38 -10.43 -18.09
CA LEU A 116 9.78 -10.35 -17.68
C LEU A 116 10.27 -8.90 -17.59
N ASP A 117 9.95 -8.08 -18.58
CA ASP A 117 10.36 -6.67 -18.59
C ASP A 117 9.70 -5.87 -17.47
N SER A 118 8.44 -6.18 -17.15
CA SER A 118 7.73 -5.60 -16.01
C SER A 118 8.38 -6.00 -14.68
N LEU A 119 8.71 -7.27 -14.50
CA LEU A 119 9.37 -7.77 -13.28
C LEU A 119 10.77 -7.16 -13.09
N ARG A 120 11.56 -7.05 -14.16
CA ARG A 120 12.88 -6.40 -14.12
C ARG A 120 12.76 -4.92 -13.78
N ARG A 121 11.74 -4.24 -14.31
CA ARG A 121 11.48 -2.84 -13.93
C ARG A 121 11.18 -2.72 -12.43
N VAL A 122 10.38 -3.62 -11.87
CA VAL A 122 10.12 -3.64 -10.42
C VAL A 122 11.41 -3.91 -9.63
N GLU A 123 12.26 -4.83 -10.08
CA GLU A 123 13.54 -5.15 -9.43
C GLU A 123 14.52 -3.97 -9.39
N LEU A 124 14.54 -3.15 -10.45
CA LEU A 124 15.44 -1.99 -10.56
C LEU A 124 15.06 -0.82 -9.65
N LEU A 125 13.83 -0.78 -9.15
CA LEU A 125 13.31 0.29 -8.31
C LEU A 125 13.43 -0.08 -6.83
N SER A 126 13.24 0.91 -5.95
CA SER A 126 13.18 0.72 -4.50
C SER A 126 12.05 1.54 -3.86
N GLY A 127 11.68 1.17 -2.63
CA GLY A 127 10.69 1.91 -1.82
C GLY A 127 9.33 2.07 -2.52
N GLY A 128 8.76 3.28 -2.44
CA GLY A 128 7.46 3.61 -3.05
C GLY A 128 7.41 3.37 -4.56
N GLY A 129 8.50 3.64 -5.28
CA GLY A 129 8.57 3.41 -6.73
C GLY A 129 8.51 1.93 -7.10
N GLN A 130 9.17 1.07 -6.31
CA GLN A 130 9.09 -0.38 -6.50
C GLN A 130 7.67 -0.90 -6.26
N ARG A 131 7.03 -0.47 -5.17
CA ARG A 131 5.65 -0.88 -4.84
C ARG A 131 4.65 -0.39 -5.88
N SER A 132 4.77 0.86 -6.32
CA SER A 132 3.91 1.42 -7.36
C SER A 132 4.04 0.66 -8.69
N ALA A 133 5.28 0.39 -9.11
CA ALA A 133 5.52 -0.44 -10.29
C ALA A 133 4.99 -1.88 -10.12
N ALA A 134 5.09 -2.45 -8.92
CA ALA A 134 4.57 -3.79 -8.64
C ALA A 134 3.04 -3.86 -8.71
N VAL A 135 2.33 -2.80 -8.31
CA VAL A 135 0.87 -2.68 -8.48
C VAL A 135 0.51 -2.73 -9.97
N VAL A 136 1.21 -1.96 -10.81
CA VAL A 136 0.99 -1.94 -12.27
C VAL A 136 1.30 -3.31 -12.89
N ALA A 137 2.45 -3.89 -12.55
CA ALA A 137 2.89 -5.17 -13.08
C ALA A 137 1.95 -6.32 -12.69
N HIS A 138 1.37 -6.26 -11.48
CA HIS A 138 0.42 -7.27 -11.01
C HIS A 138 -0.86 -7.23 -11.85
N ASP A 139 -1.41 -6.04 -12.08
CA ASP A 139 -2.60 -5.81 -12.89
C ASP A 139 -2.38 -6.24 -14.35
N ALA A 140 -1.22 -5.91 -14.92
CA ALA A 140 -0.84 -6.36 -16.26
C ALA A 140 -0.69 -7.89 -16.36
N ALA A 141 -0.11 -8.53 -15.34
CA ALA A 141 0.01 -9.98 -15.29
C ALA A 141 -1.37 -10.66 -15.15
N ALA A 142 -2.31 -10.06 -14.44
CA ALA A 142 -3.69 -10.54 -14.36
C ALA A 142 -4.39 -10.46 -15.72
N ALA A 143 -4.33 -9.29 -16.38
CA ALA A 143 -4.88 -9.10 -17.73
C ALA A 143 -4.28 -10.08 -18.75
N ALA A 144 -2.96 -10.29 -18.69
CA ALA A 144 -2.27 -11.24 -19.57
C ALA A 144 -2.74 -12.70 -19.40
N VAL A 145 -3.13 -13.09 -18.18
CA VAL A 145 -3.75 -14.40 -17.92
C VAL A 145 -5.16 -14.47 -18.48
N GLU A 146 -5.96 -13.42 -18.26
CA GLU A 146 -7.35 -13.34 -18.76
C GLU A 146 -7.42 -13.36 -20.29
N GLU A 147 -6.47 -12.71 -20.96
CA GLU A 147 -6.33 -12.71 -22.42
C GLU A 147 -5.75 -14.03 -22.98
N GLY A 148 -5.27 -14.91 -22.10
CA GLY A 148 -4.65 -16.18 -22.48
C GLY A 148 -3.26 -16.05 -23.12
N VAL A 149 -2.62 -14.88 -23.01
CA VAL A 149 -1.25 -14.67 -23.50
C VAL A 149 -0.19 -15.11 -22.49
N VAL A 150 -0.58 -15.32 -21.23
CA VAL A 150 0.23 -15.94 -20.17
C VAL A 150 -0.53 -17.13 -19.57
N VAL A 151 0.16 -18.25 -19.42
CA VAL A 151 -0.38 -19.48 -18.83
C VAL A 151 -0.71 -19.26 -17.34
N GLU A 152 -1.92 -19.62 -16.93
CA GLU A 152 -2.51 -19.28 -15.63
C GLU A 152 -1.61 -19.63 -14.42
N PRO A 153 -1.04 -20.85 -14.28
CA PRO A 153 -0.11 -21.16 -13.21
C PRO A 153 1.10 -20.20 -13.11
N VAL A 154 1.64 -19.77 -14.24
CA VAL A 154 2.78 -18.84 -14.29
C VAL A 154 2.32 -17.45 -13.86
N GLY A 155 1.23 -16.94 -14.44
CA GLY A 155 0.71 -15.63 -14.10
C GLY A 155 0.25 -15.53 -12.63
N ARG A 156 -0.34 -16.59 -12.08
CA ARG A 156 -0.70 -16.66 -10.65
C ARG A 156 0.53 -16.56 -9.76
N ARG A 157 1.61 -17.29 -10.09
CA ARG A 157 2.86 -17.23 -9.33
C ARG A 157 3.48 -15.84 -9.36
N VAL A 158 3.48 -15.20 -10.52
CA VAL A 158 3.96 -13.83 -10.70
C VAL A 158 3.14 -12.85 -9.86
N GLN A 159 1.80 -12.94 -9.91
CA GLN A 159 0.89 -12.11 -9.11
C GLN A 159 1.13 -12.28 -7.60
N GLU A 160 1.31 -13.51 -7.11
CA GLU A 160 1.62 -13.77 -5.69
C GLU A 160 2.88 -13.03 -5.22
N VAL A 161 3.95 -13.09 -6.03
CA VAL A 161 5.23 -12.45 -5.70
C VAL A 161 5.12 -10.93 -5.76
N LEU A 162 4.43 -10.39 -6.77
CA LEU A 162 4.18 -8.95 -6.87
C LEU A 162 3.30 -8.44 -5.71
N ALA A 163 2.26 -9.19 -5.32
CA ALA A 163 1.45 -8.84 -4.16
C ALA A 163 2.26 -8.82 -2.85
N ALA A 164 3.25 -9.71 -2.72
CA ALA A 164 4.17 -9.69 -1.58
C ALA A 164 5.07 -8.44 -1.58
N VAL A 165 5.49 -7.96 -2.75
CA VAL A 165 6.27 -6.71 -2.90
C VAL A 165 5.41 -5.48 -2.59
N VAL A 166 4.14 -5.45 -3.01
CA VAL A 166 3.21 -4.34 -2.76
C VAL A 166 2.89 -4.16 -1.28
N ARG A 167 2.94 -5.24 -0.48
CA ARG A 167 2.55 -5.22 0.93
C ARG A 167 3.38 -4.19 1.74
N PRO A 168 2.73 -3.24 2.42
CA PRO A 168 3.42 -2.27 3.26
C PRO A 168 3.95 -2.91 4.55
N GLN A 169 5.00 -2.32 5.12
CA GLN A 169 5.42 -2.59 6.50
C GLN A 169 4.84 -1.56 7.47
N ARG A 170 4.68 -0.31 7.02
CA ARG A 170 4.16 0.83 7.79
C ARG A 170 3.18 1.65 6.95
N LEU A 171 2.39 2.52 7.58
CA LEU A 171 1.48 3.45 6.86
C LEU A 171 2.21 4.31 5.81
N ILE A 172 3.39 4.86 6.15
CA ILE A 172 4.23 5.65 5.24
C ILE A 172 4.57 4.90 3.94
N ASP A 173 4.63 3.56 3.95
CA ASP A 173 4.89 2.79 2.74
C ASP A 173 3.73 2.90 1.74
N LEU A 174 2.48 2.98 2.23
CA LEU A 174 1.30 3.23 1.41
C LEU A 174 1.30 4.67 0.87
N VAL A 175 1.61 5.64 1.74
CA VAL A 175 1.75 7.06 1.35
C VAL A 175 2.74 7.21 0.19
N TRP A 176 3.95 6.64 0.31
CA TRP A 176 4.95 6.70 -0.75
C TRP A 176 4.58 5.90 -2.00
N THR A 177 3.79 4.84 -1.87
CA THR A 177 3.30 4.08 -3.03
C THR A 177 2.35 4.95 -3.86
N VAL A 178 1.45 5.68 -3.21
CA VAL A 178 0.51 6.59 -3.88
C VAL A 178 1.21 7.86 -4.35
N ASP A 179 2.10 8.48 -3.56
CA ASP A 179 2.76 9.74 -3.89
C ASP A 179 3.63 9.66 -5.16
N VAL A 180 4.35 8.55 -5.34
CA VAL A 180 5.25 8.36 -6.48
C VAL A 180 4.49 8.33 -7.81
N ASP A 181 3.37 7.61 -7.86
CA ASP A 181 2.49 7.55 -9.03
C ASP A 181 1.06 7.25 -8.57
N PRO A 182 0.23 8.28 -8.32
CA PRO A 182 -1.13 8.07 -7.86
C PRO A 182 -1.99 7.33 -8.88
N ALA A 183 -1.69 7.47 -10.18
CA ALA A 183 -2.43 6.77 -11.23
C ALA A 183 -2.13 5.26 -11.23
N ALA A 184 -0.98 4.85 -10.70
CA ALA A 184 -0.64 3.43 -10.55
C ALA A 184 -1.54 2.69 -9.57
N VAL A 185 -2.21 3.35 -8.62
CA VAL A 185 -3.15 2.65 -7.72
C VAL A 185 -4.59 2.63 -8.23
N GLY A 186 -4.88 3.39 -9.29
CA GLY A 186 -6.18 3.45 -9.96
C GLY A 186 -6.73 4.89 -10.08
N PRO A 187 -7.87 5.08 -10.75
CA PRO A 187 -8.50 6.39 -10.93
C PRO A 187 -8.72 7.20 -9.64
N ALA A 188 -9.00 6.53 -8.50
CA ALA A 188 -9.19 7.20 -7.21
C ALA A 188 -7.87 7.57 -6.50
N GLY A 189 -6.72 7.09 -6.98
CA GLY A 189 -5.42 7.30 -6.35
C GLY A 189 -5.06 8.76 -6.07
N PRO A 190 -5.22 9.70 -7.02
CA PRO A 190 -4.94 11.12 -6.79
C PRO A 190 -5.73 11.71 -5.61
N ASP A 191 -7.00 11.33 -5.44
CA ASP A 191 -7.86 11.86 -4.38
C ASP A 191 -7.50 11.26 -3.02
N LEU A 192 -6.99 10.02 -2.99
CA LEU A 192 -6.61 9.33 -1.75
C LEU A 192 -5.26 9.77 -1.19
N LEU A 193 -4.40 10.41 -2.00
CA LEU A 193 -3.06 10.82 -1.56
C LEU A 193 -3.12 11.74 -0.34
N ASP A 194 -3.95 12.78 -0.42
CA ASP A 194 -4.10 13.76 0.66
C ASP A 194 -4.65 13.10 1.93
N ASP A 195 -5.54 12.11 1.80
CA ASP A 195 -6.13 11.41 2.93
C ASP A 195 -5.12 10.48 3.63
N PHE A 196 -4.31 9.74 2.87
CA PHE A 196 -3.21 8.94 3.41
C PHE A 196 -2.15 9.81 4.06
N LEU A 197 -1.75 10.91 3.41
CA LEU A 197 -0.76 11.83 3.94
C LEU A 197 -1.25 12.48 5.24
N ALA A 198 -2.51 12.93 5.27
CA ALA A 198 -3.10 13.52 6.46
C ALA A 198 -3.17 12.53 7.63
N LEU A 199 -3.55 11.27 7.38
CA LEU A 199 -3.54 10.23 8.41
C LEU A 199 -2.15 10.00 9.00
N ASP A 200 -1.11 10.08 8.16
CA ASP A 200 0.28 9.81 8.56
C ASP A 200 0.93 11.01 9.29
N HIS A 201 0.61 12.25 8.89
CA HIS A 201 1.34 13.45 9.31
C HIS A 201 0.52 14.54 10.03
N ASP A 202 -0.81 14.54 9.90
CA ASP A 202 -1.64 15.67 10.34
C ASP A 202 -2.69 15.30 11.39
N VAL A 203 -3.17 14.05 11.38
CA VAL A 203 -4.21 13.58 12.29
C VAL A 203 -3.62 13.32 13.67
N PRO A 204 -4.08 14.01 14.73
CA PRO A 204 -3.60 13.74 16.09
C PRO A 204 -4.02 12.35 16.57
N ALA A 205 -3.23 11.78 17.49
CA ALA A 205 -3.37 10.39 17.94
C ALA A 205 -4.78 10.00 18.43
N ASP A 206 -5.49 10.93 19.09
CA ASP A 206 -6.84 10.72 19.61
C ASP A 206 -7.90 10.54 18.51
N ARG A 207 -7.61 11.01 17.29
CA ARG A 207 -8.49 10.96 16.12
C ARG A 207 -8.05 9.95 15.05
N THR A 208 -6.89 9.32 15.21
CA THR A 208 -6.34 8.35 14.24
C THR A 208 -7.32 7.22 13.94
N ALA A 209 -7.94 6.62 14.96
CA ALA A 209 -8.84 5.48 14.78
C ALA A 209 -10.08 5.82 13.94
N ASP A 210 -10.72 6.95 14.24
CA ASP A 210 -11.90 7.40 13.51
C ASP A 210 -11.55 7.79 12.06
N ARG A 211 -10.40 8.45 11.85
CA ARG A 211 -9.97 8.84 10.51
C ARG A 211 -9.52 7.65 9.67
N ALA A 212 -8.83 6.68 10.26
CA ALA A 212 -8.49 5.43 9.62
C ALA A 212 -9.74 4.62 9.24
N ALA A 213 -10.79 4.62 10.08
CA ALA A 213 -12.05 3.97 9.76
C ALA A 213 -12.77 4.62 8.56
N ALA A 214 -12.76 5.95 8.47
CA ALA A 214 -13.30 6.66 7.31
C ALA A 214 -12.52 6.33 6.03
N LEU A 215 -11.19 6.40 6.08
CA LEU A 215 -10.34 6.08 4.93
C LEU A 215 -10.45 4.61 4.51
N LEU A 216 -10.57 3.67 5.48
CA LEU A 216 -10.82 2.26 5.20
C LEU A 216 -12.12 2.04 4.43
N ALA A 217 -13.19 2.76 4.80
CA ALA A 217 -14.46 2.69 4.09
C ALA A 217 -14.35 3.24 2.66
N GLU A 218 -13.62 4.34 2.46
CA GLU A 218 -13.35 4.93 1.15
C GLU A 218 -12.53 4.01 0.25
N VAL A 219 -11.44 3.42 0.77
CA VAL A 219 -10.60 2.46 0.06
C VAL A 219 -11.40 1.23 -0.37
N ARG A 220 -12.21 0.65 0.52
CA ARG A 220 -13.07 -0.50 0.18
C ARG A 220 -14.09 -0.12 -0.88
N ALA A 221 -14.75 1.02 -0.74
CA ALA A 221 -15.75 1.47 -1.68
C ALA A 221 -15.15 1.77 -3.08
N ALA A 222 -13.96 2.37 -3.14
CA ALA A 222 -13.25 2.62 -4.40
C ALA A 222 -12.79 1.31 -5.05
N ALA A 223 -12.34 0.33 -4.27
CA ALA A 223 -12.01 -1.00 -4.77
C ALA A 223 -13.23 -1.73 -5.33
N ASP A 224 -14.38 -1.67 -4.65
CA ASP A 224 -15.64 -2.29 -5.11
C ASP A 224 -16.16 -1.65 -6.41
N ARG A 225 -15.88 -0.36 -6.64
CA ARG A 225 -16.19 0.34 -7.89
C ARG A 225 -15.16 0.12 -9.01
N GLY A 226 -14.06 -0.58 -8.74
CA GLY A 226 -12.94 -0.73 -9.68
C GLY A 226 -12.13 0.55 -9.92
N GLU A 227 -12.28 1.55 -9.05
CA GLU A 227 -11.51 2.80 -9.08
C GLU A 227 -10.16 2.67 -8.36
N LEU A 228 -9.95 1.57 -7.65
CA LEU A 228 -8.66 1.13 -7.13
C LEU A 228 -8.30 -0.24 -7.68
N ARG A 229 -7.02 -0.42 -8.01
CA ARG A 229 -6.46 -1.72 -8.33
C ARG A 229 -6.54 -2.62 -7.11
N ARG A 230 -7.03 -3.84 -7.34
CA ARG A 230 -7.34 -4.80 -6.27
C ARG A 230 -6.14 -5.12 -5.38
N VAL A 231 -4.96 -5.31 -5.98
CA VAL A 231 -3.72 -5.61 -5.23
C VAL A 231 -3.31 -4.49 -4.27
N PHE A 232 -3.55 -3.22 -4.62
CA PHE A 232 -3.28 -2.10 -3.72
C PHE A 232 -4.30 -2.07 -2.58
N ALA A 233 -5.58 -2.24 -2.89
CA ALA A 233 -6.63 -2.28 -1.87
C ALA A 233 -6.41 -3.43 -0.87
N ASP A 234 -6.08 -4.62 -1.36
CA ASP A 234 -5.79 -5.80 -0.53
C ASP A 234 -4.53 -5.62 0.34
N ALA A 235 -3.59 -4.78 -0.10
CA ALA A 235 -2.40 -4.40 0.67
C ALA A 235 -2.67 -3.29 1.70
N ALA A 236 -3.53 -2.32 1.38
CA ALA A 236 -3.84 -1.19 2.25
C ALA A 236 -4.81 -1.55 3.39
N VAL A 237 -5.80 -2.39 3.11
CA VAL A 237 -6.88 -2.75 4.06
C VAL A 237 -6.35 -3.26 5.40
N PRO A 238 -5.40 -4.22 5.48
CA PRO A 238 -4.92 -4.72 6.76
C PRO A 238 -4.21 -3.66 7.62
N THR A 239 -3.51 -2.71 7.00
CA THR A 239 -2.86 -1.61 7.71
C THR A 239 -3.90 -0.63 8.25
N LEU A 240 -4.88 -0.25 7.44
CA LEU A 240 -5.95 0.64 7.88
C LEU A 240 -6.84 0.01 8.96
N GLU A 241 -7.16 -1.28 8.85
CA GLU A 241 -7.89 -2.04 9.87
C GLU A 241 -7.19 -2.00 11.23
N GLN A 242 -5.87 -2.18 11.28
CA GLN A 242 -5.10 -2.08 12.52
C GLN A 242 -5.21 -0.68 13.13
N LEU A 243 -5.11 0.36 12.30
CA LEU A 243 -5.21 1.75 12.75
C LEU A 243 -6.62 2.12 13.22
N THR A 244 -7.67 1.38 12.83
CA THR A 244 -9.03 1.62 13.33
C THR A 244 -9.24 1.21 14.79
N ASP A 245 -8.30 0.47 15.39
CA ASP A 245 -8.41 0.08 16.80
C ASP A 245 -7.96 1.22 17.72
N PRO A 246 -8.84 1.80 18.56
CA PRO A 246 -8.46 2.82 19.53
C PRO A 246 -7.75 2.25 20.77
N ALA A 247 -7.69 0.92 20.95
CA ALA A 247 -7.12 0.30 22.15
C ALA A 247 -5.64 0.64 22.40
N PRO A 248 -4.73 0.67 21.40
CA PRO A 248 -3.34 1.07 21.61
C PRO A 248 -3.21 2.49 22.17
N HIS A 249 -3.98 3.44 21.66
CA HIS A 249 -3.97 4.82 22.15
C HIS A 249 -4.54 4.93 23.58
N ARG A 250 -5.62 4.21 23.89
CA ARG A 250 -6.15 4.16 25.27
C ARG A 250 -5.15 3.55 26.25
N ALA A 251 -4.47 2.48 25.86
CA ALA A 251 -3.46 1.85 26.69
C ALA A 251 -2.25 2.77 26.94
N LEU A 252 -1.88 3.61 25.96
CA LEU A 252 -0.87 4.65 26.11
C LEU A 252 -1.31 5.72 27.12
N GLU A 253 -2.56 6.17 27.03
CA GLU A 253 -3.14 7.13 27.99
C GLU A 253 -3.15 6.58 29.42
N ASP A 254 -3.54 5.32 29.60
CA ASP A 254 -3.51 4.64 30.90
C ASP A 254 -2.08 4.51 31.44
N LEU A 255 -1.11 4.14 30.59
CA LEU A 255 0.31 4.07 30.94
C LEU A 255 0.84 5.45 31.36
N ARG A 256 0.49 6.50 30.62
CA ARG A 256 0.85 7.90 30.93
C ARG A 256 0.28 8.29 32.29
N ALA A 257 -1.01 8.05 32.53
CA ALA A 257 -1.67 8.38 33.79
C ALA A 257 -1.04 7.64 34.98
N ALA A 258 -0.72 6.35 34.82
CA ALA A 258 -0.04 5.57 35.85
C ALA A 258 1.37 6.11 36.15
N ALA A 259 2.15 6.45 35.11
CA ALA A 259 3.48 7.03 35.25
C ALA A 259 3.46 8.42 35.91
N GLU A 260 2.42 9.23 35.65
CA GLU A 260 2.25 10.56 36.26
C GLU A 260 1.85 10.46 37.73
N ALA A 261 1.05 9.46 38.09
CA ALA A 261 0.62 9.23 39.47
C ALA A 261 1.76 8.73 40.36
N ASP A 262 2.68 7.92 39.82
CA ASP A 262 3.84 7.41 40.55
C ASP A 262 5.13 7.46 39.70
N PRO A 263 5.80 8.62 39.61
CA PRO A 263 7.06 8.75 38.88
C PRO A 263 8.19 7.89 39.46
N ALA A 264 8.11 7.50 40.75
CA ALA A 264 9.12 6.65 41.38
C ALA A 264 9.02 5.20 40.88
N ALA A 265 7.82 4.72 40.58
CA ALA A 265 7.59 3.42 39.95
C ALA A 265 8.15 3.33 38.52
N VAL A 266 8.31 4.46 37.83
CA VAL A 266 8.95 4.50 36.50
C VAL A 266 10.47 4.28 36.61
N GLY A 267 11.13 4.92 37.57
CA GLY A 267 12.57 4.80 37.81
C GLY A 267 13.39 6.06 37.46
N PRO A 268 14.74 5.95 37.38
CA PRO A 268 15.63 7.11 37.24
C PRO A 268 15.39 8.01 36.02
N ALA A 269 14.86 7.47 34.93
CA ALA A 269 14.54 8.21 33.70
C ALA A 269 13.09 8.72 33.65
N SER A 270 12.37 8.78 34.77
CA SER A 270 10.93 9.14 34.82
C SER A 270 10.59 10.46 34.12
N GLY A 271 11.45 11.48 34.23
CA GLY A 271 11.25 12.76 33.54
C GLY A 271 11.28 12.65 32.01
N GLU A 272 12.23 11.87 31.47
CA GLU A 272 12.36 11.62 30.02
C GLU A 272 11.17 10.77 29.53
N VAL A 273 10.83 9.71 30.27
CA VAL A 273 9.69 8.83 29.95
C VAL A 273 8.37 9.61 29.93
N LEU A 274 8.10 10.43 30.94
CA LEU A 274 6.87 11.23 31.00
C LEU A 274 6.79 12.29 29.90
N ALA A 275 7.93 12.89 29.53
CA ALA A 275 7.98 13.83 28.41
C ALA A 275 7.61 13.13 27.09
N SER A 276 8.21 11.96 26.83
CA SER A 276 7.90 11.15 25.64
C SER A 276 6.45 10.67 25.64
N LEU A 277 5.93 10.13 26.74
CA LEU A 277 4.54 9.67 26.81
C LEU A 277 3.53 10.79 26.51
N ARG A 278 3.77 12.02 27.00
CA ARG A 278 2.95 13.19 26.66
C ARG A 278 3.08 13.63 25.21
N ALA A 279 4.26 13.49 24.61
CA ALA A 279 4.46 13.80 23.20
C ALA A 279 3.70 12.81 22.32
N ILE A 280 3.86 11.50 22.56
CA ILE A 280 3.23 10.42 21.79
C ILE A 280 1.71 10.57 21.73
N THR A 281 1.06 11.04 22.81
CA THR A 281 -0.40 11.24 22.86
C THR A 281 -0.91 12.36 21.95
N GLU A 282 -0.03 13.25 21.48
CA GLU A 282 -0.38 14.41 20.65
C GLU A 282 0.11 14.26 19.19
N LEU A 283 1.03 13.31 18.94
CA LEU A 283 1.69 13.17 17.64
C LEU A 283 0.86 12.34 16.64
N PRO A 284 0.89 12.72 15.34
CA PRO A 284 0.40 11.90 14.23
C PRO A 284 1.19 10.61 14.03
N VAL A 285 0.68 9.66 13.24
CA VAL A 285 1.19 8.27 13.14
C VAL A 285 2.70 8.19 12.86
N TYR A 286 3.21 8.88 11.84
CA TYR A 286 4.63 8.84 11.51
C TYR A 286 5.53 9.39 12.63
N PRO A 287 5.38 10.66 13.08
CA PRO A 287 6.22 11.18 14.16
C PRO A 287 5.98 10.47 15.50
N GLN A 288 4.78 9.94 15.74
CA GLN A 288 4.48 9.10 16.90
C GLN A 288 5.33 7.84 16.90
N GLY A 289 5.45 7.15 15.76
CA GLY A 289 6.28 5.96 15.63
C GLY A 289 7.76 6.21 15.93
N GLU A 290 8.30 7.36 15.50
CA GLU A 290 9.69 7.75 15.80
C GLU A 290 9.91 8.02 17.30
N GLU A 291 8.99 8.73 17.94
CA GLU A 291 9.05 8.99 19.38
C GLU A 291 8.89 7.70 20.21
N VAL A 292 7.99 6.80 19.78
CA VAL A 292 7.81 5.48 20.38
C VAL A 292 9.09 4.64 20.24
N ALA A 293 9.78 4.69 19.10
CA ALA A 293 11.04 3.99 18.90
C ALA A 293 12.11 4.47 19.89
N ALA A 294 12.26 5.79 20.04
CA ALA A 294 13.19 6.38 21.01
C ALA A 294 12.84 6.00 22.45
N LEU A 295 11.55 6.00 22.81
CA LEU A 295 11.09 5.58 24.13
C LEU A 295 11.33 4.09 24.39
N LEU A 296 11.09 3.23 23.39
CA LEU A 296 11.38 1.79 23.49
C LEU A 296 12.88 1.54 23.75
N ASP A 297 13.77 2.28 23.09
CA ASP A 297 15.20 2.19 23.32
C ASP A 297 15.58 2.62 24.74
N LEU A 298 14.98 3.70 25.25
CA LEU A 298 15.17 4.16 26.63
C LEU A 298 14.68 3.12 27.66
N VAL A 299 13.47 2.57 27.47
CA VAL A 299 12.84 1.60 28.38
C VAL A 299 13.63 0.28 28.42
N ARG A 300 14.29 -0.09 27.33
CA ARG A 300 15.13 -1.30 27.24
C ARG A 300 16.51 -1.15 27.87
N GLN A 301 16.99 0.07 28.09
CA GLN A 301 18.27 0.30 28.77
C GLN A 301 18.20 -0.10 30.24
N ASP A 302 19.21 -0.84 30.71
CA ASP A 302 19.26 -1.33 32.08
C ASP A 302 19.48 -0.20 33.10
N GLY A 303 18.71 -0.25 34.18
CA GLY A 303 18.76 0.72 35.27
C GLY A 303 18.13 2.09 34.95
N ARG A 304 17.61 2.32 33.73
CA ARG A 304 16.92 3.58 33.38
C ARG A 304 15.47 3.62 33.86
N VAL A 305 14.79 2.48 33.81
CA VAL A 305 13.45 2.28 34.33
C VAL A 305 13.38 1.04 35.22
N THR A 306 12.33 0.92 36.03
CA THR A 306 12.10 -0.29 36.82
C THR A 306 11.74 -1.49 35.92
N PRO A 307 12.07 -2.73 36.32
CA PRO A 307 11.63 -3.93 35.61
C PRO A 307 10.11 -4.02 35.45
N GLU A 308 9.36 -3.62 36.46
CA GLU A 308 7.90 -3.62 36.49
C GLU A 308 7.33 -2.63 35.47
N PHE A 309 7.86 -1.40 35.43
CA PHE A 309 7.44 -0.41 34.43
C PHE A 309 7.81 -0.88 33.02
N ARG A 310 9.01 -1.44 32.82
CA ARG A 310 9.42 -2.01 31.52
C ARG A 310 8.44 -3.09 31.05
N ALA A 311 8.03 -4.00 31.94
CA ALA A 311 7.09 -5.07 31.62
C ALA A 311 5.70 -4.55 31.24
N ALA A 312 5.25 -3.43 31.84
CA ALA A 312 3.99 -2.78 31.51
C ALA A 312 4.07 -1.94 30.22
N ALA A 313 5.17 -1.21 29.99
CA ALA A 313 5.31 -0.26 28.90
C ALA A 313 5.54 -0.92 27.54
N VAL A 314 6.36 -1.97 27.46
CA VAL A 314 6.72 -2.59 26.17
C VAL A 314 5.50 -3.11 25.39
N PRO A 315 4.53 -3.82 25.99
CA PRO A 315 3.33 -4.27 25.29
C PRO A 315 2.44 -3.13 24.76
N VAL A 316 2.49 -1.95 25.40
CA VAL A 316 1.72 -0.76 25.00
C VAL A 316 2.41 -0.01 23.85
N LEU A 317 3.74 0.10 23.91
CA LEU A 317 4.53 0.85 22.94
C LEU A 317 4.75 0.10 21.62
N VAL A 318 4.93 -1.23 21.66
CA VAL A 318 5.21 -2.02 20.44
C VAL A 318 4.11 -1.91 19.36
N PRO A 319 2.80 -1.95 19.68
CA PRO A 319 1.75 -1.76 18.68
C PRO A 319 1.76 -0.37 18.02
N LEU A 320 2.17 0.69 18.72
CA LEU A 320 2.20 2.05 18.17
C LEU A 320 3.40 2.33 17.25
N TYR A 321 4.40 1.45 17.28
CA TYR A 321 5.58 1.52 16.42
C TYR A 321 5.37 0.87 15.04
N ARG A 322 4.45 -0.11 14.96
CA ARG A 322 4.21 -0.93 13.77
C ARG A 322 3.14 -0.30 12.90
#